data_AF-A0A3A0V938-F1
#
_entry.id   AF-A0A3A0V938-F1
#
_cell.length_a   1.000
_cell.length_b   1.000
_cell.length_c   1.000
_cell.angle_alpha   90.00
_cell.angle_beta   90.00
_cell.angle_gamma   90.00
#
_symmetry.space_group_name_H-M   'P 1'
#
loop_
_entity.id
_entity.type
_entity.pdbx_description
1 polymer ?
#
loop_
_entity_poly.entity_id
_entity_poly.type
_entity_poly.pdbx_seq_one_letter_code
_entity_poly.pdbx_strand_id
1 'polypeptide(L)'
;LGVVIGMGIGMLIVRLRIYLSMNKGLKDGNTMIFIQLLTPFAVYFVAEMLHASGIIAVVIAGLIHGFERDRLIRAQTELQMNYNQIWSTLSYVLNGFVFVVLGFIVPKVVSEIINKEPENIKFLITTTLLIALAIYVFRFIWVFILFKQFYYPNNIQSYLNDNQETPPKRVHYAFIMTMCGIHGTISLSMALTLPTLLAQQQTFTYKNDLLFIASLMVIISLVMAQIVLPLITPSEQRKASTSMSYVAAKVLIVQNVIKHFKVKSKEDESINYNTVISDYSDELFFLLQMSTADNN
;
A
#
# COMPACT_ATOMS: atom_id res chain seq x y z
N LEU A 1 -18.67 -14.33 10.28
CA LEU A 1 -19.09 -14.97 9.02
C LEU A 1 -18.23 -14.52 7.82
N GLY A 2 -18.23 -13.22 7.47
CA GLY A 2 -17.47 -12.70 6.32
C GLY A 2 -15.97 -13.01 6.35
N VAL A 3 -15.36 -13.07 7.54
CA VAL A 3 -13.94 -13.44 7.67
C VAL A 3 -13.68 -14.89 7.28
N VAL A 4 -14.48 -15.81 7.82
CA VAL A 4 -14.35 -17.26 7.60
C VAL A 4 -14.69 -17.61 6.15
N ILE A 5 -15.75 -17.01 5.60
CA ILE A 5 -16.18 -17.21 4.22
C ILE A 5 -15.17 -16.58 3.25
N GLY A 6 -14.64 -15.39 3.57
CA GLY A 6 -13.57 -14.75 2.81
C GLY A 6 -12.27 -15.56 2.79
N MET A 7 -11.93 -16.18 3.92
CA MET A 7 -10.77 -17.08 4.00
C MET A 7 -10.99 -18.35 3.18
N GLY A 8 -12.17 -18.97 3.28
CA GLY A 8 -12.52 -20.17 2.53
C GLY A 8 -12.56 -19.92 1.02
N ILE A 9 -13.29 -18.90 0.56
CA ILE A 9 -13.41 -18.53 -0.85
C ILE A 9 -12.07 -18.00 -1.38
N GLY A 10 -11.37 -17.18 -0.61
CA GLY A 10 -10.05 -16.67 -0.95
C GLY A 10 -9.04 -17.78 -1.19
N MET A 11 -8.95 -18.76 -0.27
CA MET A 11 -8.10 -19.94 -0.46
C MET A 11 -8.56 -20.80 -1.65
N LEU A 12 -9.87 -20.97 -1.85
CA LEU A 12 -10.40 -21.78 -2.93
C LEU A 12 -10.08 -21.18 -4.30
N ILE A 13 -10.28 -19.86 -4.49
CA ILE A 13 -9.99 -19.18 -5.76
C ILE A 13 -8.50 -19.10 -6.03
N VAL A 14 -7.70 -18.87 -4.99
CA VAL A 14 -6.23 -18.89 -5.10
C VAL A 14 -5.75 -20.29 -5.49
N ARG A 15 -6.24 -21.34 -4.85
CA ARG A 15 -5.94 -22.73 -5.25
C ARG A 15 -6.42 -23.05 -6.65
N LEU A 16 -7.63 -22.60 -7.03
CA LEU A 16 -8.18 -22.81 -8.36
C LEU A 16 -7.28 -22.15 -9.42
N ARG A 17 -6.80 -20.93 -9.15
CA ARG A 17 -5.86 -20.23 -10.03
C ARG A 17 -4.53 -20.98 -10.17
N ILE A 18 -3.94 -21.42 -9.06
CA ILE A 18 -2.67 -22.17 -9.07
C ILE A 18 -2.85 -23.49 -9.82
N TYR A 19 -3.94 -24.20 -9.55
CA TYR A 19 -4.30 -25.45 -10.23
C TYR A 19 -4.49 -25.25 -11.73
N LEU A 20 -5.18 -24.18 -12.15
CA LEU A 20 -5.38 -23.86 -13.57
C LEU A 20 -4.06 -23.50 -14.27
N SER A 21 -3.17 -22.78 -13.58
CA SER A 21 -1.86 -22.37 -14.11
C SER A 21 -0.88 -23.55 -14.24
N MET A 22 -0.86 -24.45 -13.26
CA MET A 22 0.01 -25.65 -13.28
C MET A 22 -0.50 -26.75 -14.20
N ASN A 23 -1.81 -27.00 -14.25
CA ASN A 23 -2.34 -28.22 -14.87
C ASN A 23 -2.84 -28.06 -16.31
N LYS A 24 -3.10 -26.82 -16.79
CA LYS A 24 -3.62 -26.56 -18.15
C LYS A 24 -2.67 -25.80 -19.07
N GLY A 25 -1.44 -25.52 -18.64
CA GLY A 25 -0.43 -24.92 -19.52
C GLY A 25 -0.79 -23.53 -20.05
N LEU A 26 -1.63 -22.77 -19.34
CA LEU A 26 -1.96 -21.38 -19.64
C LEU A 26 -0.72 -20.51 -19.36
N LYS A 27 0.22 -20.51 -20.31
CA LYS A 27 1.42 -19.66 -20.30
C LYS A 27 1.16 -18.25 -20.88
N ASP A 28 -0.07 -17.97 -21.31
CA ASP A 28 -0.46 -16.65 -21.80
C ASP A 28 -0.72 -15.68 -20.63
N GLY A 29 0.19 -14.71 -20.46
CA GLY A 29 0.11 -13.69 -19.41
C GLY A 29 -1.21 -12.91 -19.41
N ASN A 30 -1.82 -12.67 -20.59
CA ASN A 30 -3.07 -11.93 -20.71
C ASN A 30 -4.25 -12.64 -20.02
N THR A 31 -4.41 -13.95 -20.20
CA THR A 31 -5.51 -14.72 -19.59
C THR A 31 -5.41 -14.72 -18.07
N MET A 32 -4.18 -14.78 -17.54
CA MET A 32 -3.94 -14.73 -16.10
C MET A 32 -4.31 -13.37 -15.50
N ILE A 33 -4.03 -12.29 -16.21
CA ILE A 33 -4.43 -10.92 -15.83
C ILE A 33 -5.96 -10.79 -15.82
N PHE A 34 -6.66 -11.32 -16.82
CA PHE A 34 -8.13 -11.27 -16.87
C PHE A 34 -8.78 -12.01 -15.71
N ILE A 35 -8.36 -13.24 -15.44
CA ILE A 35 -8.85 -14.03 -14.29
C ILE A 35 -8.62 -13.27 -12.99
N GLN A 36 -7.49 -12.57 -12.90
CA GLN A 36 -7.14 -11.79 -11.73
C GLN A 36 -8.00 -10.55 -11.53
N LEU A 37 -8.30 -9.81 -12.59
CA LEU A 37 -9.23 -8.68 -12.53
C LEU A 37 -10.65 -9.14 -12.17
N LEU A 38 -11.05 -10.34 -12.63
CA LEU A 38 -12.38 -10.91 -12.34
C LEU A 38 -12.49 -11.48 -10.91
N THR A 39 -11.37 -11.94 -10.34
CA THR A 39 -11.29 -12.55 -9.01
C THR A 39 -12.04 -11.78 -7.91
N PRO A 40 -11.81 -10.47 -7.68
CA PRO A 40 -12.51 -9.73 -6.62
C PRO A 40 -14.03 -9.70 -6.83
N PHE A 41 -14.52 -9.61 -8.07
CA PHE A 41 -15.95 -9.63 -8.35
C PHE A 41 -16.58 -11.00 -8.05
N ALA A 42 -15.90 -12.09 -8.46
CA ALA A 42 -16.35 -13.44 -8.16
C ALA A 42 -16.43 -13.70 -6.65
N VAL A 43 -15.40 -13.31 -5.89
CA VAL A 43 -15.40 -13.42 -4.42
C VAL A 43 -16.55 -12.64 -3.81
N TYR A 44 -16.77 -11.40 -4.27
CA TYR A 44 -17.84 -10.53 -3.78
C TYR A 44 -19.22 -11.18 -3.94
N PHE A 45 -19.56 -11.62 -5.15
CA PHE A 45 -20.87 -12.18 -5.46
C PHE A 45 -21.13 -13.48 -4.68
N VAL A 46 -20.16 -14.38 -4.63
CA VAL A 46 -20.31 -15.65 -3.89
C VAL A 46 -20.50 -15.38 -2.40
N ALA A 47 -19.78 -14.41 -1.83
CA ALA A 47 -19.94 -14.05 -0.43
C ALA A 47 -21.32 -13.43 -0.13
N GLU A 48 -21.85 -12.58 -1.01
CA GLU A 48 -23.21 -12.04 -0.85
C GLU A 48 -24.30 -13.11 -0.95
N MET A 49 -24.16 -14.08 -1.86
CA MET A 49 -25.10 -15.22 -1.97
C MET A 49 -25.18 -16.04 -0.68
N LEU A 50 -24.11 -16.05 0.11
CA LEU A 50 -24.04 -16.71 1.42
C LEU A 50 -24.44 -15.78 2.58
N HIS A 51 -25.06 -14.64 2.29
CA HIS A 51 -25.43 -13.61 3.27
C HIS A 51 -24.25 -13.12 4.14
N ALA A 52 -23.04 -13.11 3.57
CA ALA A 52 -21.84 -12.59 4.21
C ALA A 52 -21.44 -11.23 3.60
N SER A 53 -20.56 -10.49 4.30
CA SER A 53 -20.04 -9.23 3.77
C SER A 53 -19.07 -9.50 2.61
N GLY A 54 -19.52 -9.24 1.37
CA GLY A 54 -18.71 -9.38 0.16
C GLY A 54 -17.44 -8.52 0.19
N ILE A 55 -17.53 -7.28 0.72
CA ILE A 55 -16.39 -6.37 0.85
C ILE A 55 -15.29 -6.99 1.71
N ILE A 56 -15.64 -7.50 2.90
CA ILE A 56 -14.67 -8.12 3.81
C ILE A 56 -14.08 -9.39 3.19
N ALA A 57 -14.89 -10.18 2.48
CA ALA A 57 -14.41 -11.39 1.80
C ALA A 57 -13.35 -11.08 0.74
N VAL A 58 -13.57 -10.05 -0.08
CA VAL A 58 -12.61 -9.60 -1.09
C VAL A 58 -11.31 -9.09 -0.46
N VAL A 59 -11.39 -8.32 0.63
CA VAL A 59 -10.20 -7.81 1.33
C VAL A 59 -9.35 -8.97 1.85
N ILE A 60 -9.96 -10.00 2.44
CA ILE A 60 -9.25 -11.16 2.95
C ILE A 60 -8.64 -11.98 1.83
N ALA A 61 -9.37 -12.20 0.73
CA ALA A 61 -8.84 -12.86 -0.46
C ALA A 61 -7.64 -12.09 -1.03
N GLY A 62 -7.68 -10.75 -1.03
CA GLY A 62 -6.58 -9.88 -1.42
C GLY A 62 -5.37 -9.98 -0.49
N LEU A 63 -5.58 -10.02 0.83
CA LEU A 63 -4.51 -10.20 1.81
C LEU A 63 -3.82 -11.56 1.65
N ILE A 64 -4.58 -12.64 1.46
CA ILE A 64 -4.05 -13.98 1.19
C ILE A 64 -3.22 -13.97 -0.10
N HIS A 65 -3.75 -13.34 -1.15
CA HIS A 65 -3.04 -13.21 -2.42
C HIS A 65 -1.72 -12.42 -2.29
N GLY A 66 -1.71 -11.36 -1.47
CA GLY A 66 -0.51 -10.58 -1.14
C GLY A 66 0.57 -11.42 -0.45
N PHE A 67 0.21 -12.19 0.58
CA PHE A 67 1.17 -13.04 1.30
C PHE A 67 1.77 -14.15 0.44
N GLU A 68 0.98 -14.76 -0.44
CA GLU A 68 1.47 -15.83 -1.31
C GLU A 68 2.39 -15.29 -2.41
N ARG A 69 2.10 -14.08 -2.89
CA ARG A 69 2.94 -13.40 -3.88
C ARG A 69 4.36 -13.23 -3.36
N ASP A 70 4.55 -12.77 -2.12
CA ASP A 70 5.88 -12.57 -1.52
C ASP A 70 6.71 -13.86 -1.48
N ARG A 71 6.05 -15.02 -1.38
CA ARG A 71 6.69 -16.34 -1.39
C ARG A 71 7.09 -16.82 -2.79
N LEU A 72 6.40 -16.35 -3.84
CA LEU A 72 6.59 -16.73 -5.25
C LEU A 72 7.52 -15.78 -6.04
N ILE A 73 7.99 -14.67 -5.44
CA ILE A 73 8.90 -13.68 -6.04
C ILE A 73 10.20 -14.30 -6.61
N ARG A 74 10.56 -15.53 -6.20
CA ARG A 74 11.83 -16.16 -6.59
C ARG A 74 11.86 -16.79 -7.99
N ALA A 75 10.76 -16.83 -8.76
CA ALA A 75 10.70 -17.68 -9.97
C ALA A 75 10.54 -16.99 -11.33
N GLN A 76 9.86 -15.83 -11.47
CA GLN A 76 9.58 -15.25 -12.80
C GLN A 76 9.43 -13.72 -12.77
N THR A 77 10.44 -13.01 -13.29
CA THR A 77 10.59 -11.55 -13.17
C THR A 77 9.69 -10.75 -14.14
N GLU A 78 9.41 -11.25 -15.34
CA GLU A 78 8.69 -10.48 -16.37
C GLU A 78 7.17 -10.42 -16.16
N LEU A 79 6.54 -11.54 -15.76
CA LEU A 79 5.08 -11.58 -15.52
C LEU A 79 4.66 -10.73 -14.31
N GLN A 80 5.55 -10.52 -13.34
CA GLN A 80 5.26 -9.74 -12.14
C GLN A 80 5.34 -8.22 -12.34
N MET A 81 6.15 -7.74 -13.29
CA MET A 81 6.26 -6.32 -13.60
C MET A 81 4.97 -5.79 -14.24
N ASN A 82 4.42 -6.53 -15.21
CA ASN A 82 3.16 -6.17 -15.87
C ASN A 82 1.97 -6.18 -14.89
N TYR A 83 1.98 -7.12 -13.94
CA TYR A 83 0.94 -7.23 -12.91
C TYR A 83 0.84 -5.98 -12.03
N ASN A 84 1.96 -5.52 -11.46
CA ASN A 84 1.98 -4.33 -10.61
C ASN A 84 1.50 -3.09 -11.33
N GLN A 85 1.91 -2.94 -12.58
CA GLN A 85 1.58 -1.79 -13.38
C GLN A 85 0.06 -1.71 -13.62
N ILE A 86 -0.58 -2.84 -13.91
CA ILE A 86 -2.03 -2.90 -14.14
C ILE A 86 -2.80 -2.55 -12.86
N TRP A 87 -2.43 -3.12 -11.70
CA TRP A 87 -3.11 -2.79 -10.45
C TRP A 87 -2.86 -1.35 -10.00
N SER A 88 -1.66 -0.83 -10.21
CA SER A 88 -1.35 0.58 -9.94
C SER A 88 -2.21 1.49 -10.80
N THR A 89 -2.28 1.21 -12.12
CA THR A 89 -3.08 1.98 -13.08
C THR A 89 -4.56 1.89 -12.74
N LEU A 90 -5.07 0.69 -12.45
CA LEU A 90 -6.48 0.48 -12.08
C LEU A 90 -6.82 1.20 -10.77
N SER A 91 -5.94 1.12 -9.76
CA SER A 91 -6.14 1.81 -8.48
C SER A 91 -6.13 3.32 -8.67
N TYR A 92 -5.24 3.83 -9.53
CA TYR A 92 -5.19 5.25 -9.88
C TYR A 92 -6.48 5.71 -10.55
N VAL A 93 -6.97 4.97 -11.54
CA VAL A 93 -8.23 5.27 -12.24
C VAL A 93 -9.44 5.20 -11.28
N LEU A 94 -9.53 4.14 -10.46
CA LEU A 94 -10.62 3.98 -9.50
C LEU A 94 -10.61 5.08 -8.42
N ASN A 95 -9.44 5.42 -7.89
CA ASN A 95 -9.31 6.53 -6.94
C ASN A 95 -9.71 7.86 -7.60
N GLY A 96 -9.22 8.12 -8.82
CA GLY A 96 -9.61 9.29 -9.61
C GLY A 96 -11.12 9.36 -9.84
N PHE A 97 -11.76 8.25 -10.18
CA PHE A 97 -13.22 8.17 -10.33
C PHE A 97 -13.96 8.54 -9.03
N VAL A 98 -13.52 8.00 -7.88
CA VAL A 98 -14.14 8.33 -6.60
C VAL A 98 -13.98 9.82 -6.25
N PHE A 99 -12.84 10.44 -6.57
CA PHE A 99 -12.66 11.88 -6.39
C PHE A 99 -13.51 12.72 -7.33
N VAL A 100 -13.71 12.29 -8.58
CA VAL A 100 -14.64 12.95 -9.52
C VAL A 100 -16.07 12.89 -8.97
N VAL A 101 -16.48 11.72 -8.48
CA VAL A 101 -17.81 11.53 -7.85
C VAL A 101 -17.96 12.44 -6.62
N LEU A 102 -16.94 12.52 -5.76
CA LEU A 102 -16.94 13.43 -4.61
C LEU A 102 -17.08 14.89 -5.06
N GLY A 103 -16.29 15.31 -6.06
CA GLY A 103 -16.35 16.65 -6.64
C GLY A 103 -17.70 17.00 -7.24
N PHE A 104 -18.45 16.01 -7.72
CA PHE A 104 -19.82 16.18 -8.20
C PHE A 104 -20.86 16.25 -7.06
N ILE A 105 -20.72 15.42 -6.03
CA ILE A 105 -21.66 15.34 -4.91
C ILE A 105 -21.63 16.63 -4.08
N VAL A 106 -20.44 17.17 -3.80
CA VAL A 106 -20.29 18.31 -2.87
C VAL A 106 -21.10 19.54 -3.31
N PRO A 107 -20.97 20.08 -4.54
CA PRO A 107 -21.76 21.24 -4.97
C PRO A 107 -23.26 20.95 -5.00
N LYS A 108 -23.64 19.72 -5.40
CA LYS A 108 -25.05 19.31 -5.47
C LYS A 108 -25.69 19.35 -4.08
N VAL A 109 -25.04 18.75 -3.09
CA VAL A 109 -25.55 18.68 -1.72
C VAL A 109 -25.55 20.07 -1.07
N VAL A 110 -24.50 20.87 -1.27
CA VAL A 110 -24.45 22.26 -0.78
C VAL A 110 -25.60 23.10 -1.33
N SER A 111 -25.85 23.04 -2.65
CA SER A 111 -26.94 23.78 -3.30
C SER A 111 -28.31 23.34 -2.77
N GLU A 112 -28.50 22.04 -2.58
CA GLU A 112 -29.78 21.52 -2.08
C GLU A 112 -30.09 21.94 -0.64
N ILE A 113 -29.06 22.04 0.21
CA ILE A 113 -29.20 22.51 1.60
C ILE A 113 -29.47 24.02 1.63
N ILE A 114 -28.76 24.82 0.82
CA ILE A 114 -28.99 26.27 0.71
C ILE A 114 -30.43 26.60 0.31
N ASN A 115 -30.97 25.84 -0.65
CA ASN A 115 -32.31 26.11 -1.18
C ASN A 115 -33.45 25.68 -0.24
N LYS A 116 -33.21 24.66 0.62
CA LYS A 116 -34.25 24.12 1.51
C LYS A 116 -34.20 24.74 2.91
N GLU A 117 -33.02 24.90 3.50
CA GLU A 117 -32.86 25.33 4.89
C GLU A 117 -31.54 26.13 5.10
N PRO A 118 -31.48 27.40 4.71
CA PRO A 118 -30.25 28.21 4.77
C PRO A 118 -29.71 28.41 6.19
N GLU A 119 -30.57 28.39 7.22
CA GLU A 119 -30.15 28.51 8.62
C GLU A 119 -29.40 27.26 9.11
N ASN A 120 -29.66 26.09 8.51
CA ASN A 120 -29.14 24.81 8.97
C ASN A 120 -27.67 24.58 8.52
N ILE A 121 -27.18 25.34 7.54
CA ILE A 121 -25.80 25.23 7.02
C ILE A 121 -24.76 25.47 8.11
N LYS A 122 -24.95 26.51 8.93
CA LYS A 122 -24.03 26.81 10.03
C LYS A 122 -23.99 25.67 11.04
N PHE A 123 -25.15 25.07 11.32
CA PHE A 123 -25.26 23.92 12.21
C PHE A 123 -24.57 22.69 11.61
N LEU A 124 -24.77 22.38 10.33
CA LEU A 124 -24.12 21.26 9.63
C LEU A 124 -22.60 21.42 9.56
N ILE A 125 -22.09 22.61 9.25
CA ILE A 125 -20.64 22.87 9.21
C ILE A 125 -20.04 22.69 10.61
N THR A 126 -20.66 23.28 11.63
CA THR A 126 -20.19 23.17 13.02
C THR A 126 -20.19 21.71 13.49
N THR A 127 -21.27 20.99 13.19
CA THR A 127 -21.40 19.55 13.51
C THR A 127 -20.32 18.74 12.80
N THR A 128 -20.08 19.00 11.52
CA THR A 128 -19.03 18.31 10.76
C THR A 128 -17.65 18.57 11.34
N LEU A 129 -17.34 19.82 11.70
CA LEU A 129 -16.07 20.19 12.33
C LEU A 129 -15.87 19.46 13.67
N LEU A 130 -16.94 19.38 14.48
CA LEU A 130 -16.91 18.69 15.77
C LEU A 130 -16.69 17.19 15.59
N ILE A 131 -17.39 16.56 14.64
CA ILE A 131 -17.19 15.15 14.28
C ILE A 131 -15.76 14.90 13.79
N ALA A 132 -15.24 15.77 12.91
CA ALA A 132 -13.88 15.68 12.42
C ALA A 132 -12.88 15.72 13.58
N LEU A 133 -13.02 16.72 14.46
CA LEU A 133 -12.17 16.88 15.64
C LEU A 133 -12.26 15.66 16.56
N ALA A 134 -13.46 15.15 16.83
CA ALA A 134 -13.65 13.96 17.66
C ALA A 134 -12.95 12.72 17.08
N ILE A 135 -13.07 12.49 15.77
CA ILE A 135 -12.39 11.38 15.08
C ILE A 135 -10.87 11.52 15.17
N TYR A 136 -10.33 12.73 14.94
CA TYR A 136 -8.90 12.99 15.04
C TYR A 136 -8.36 12.81 16.45
N VAL A 137 -9.08 13.31 17.46
CA VAL A 137 -8.72 13.15 18.88
C VAL A 137 -8.76 11.69 19.28
N PHE A 138 -9.82 10.96 18.93
CA PHE A 138 -9.93 9.53 19.22
C PHE A 138 -8.78 8.75 18.59
N ARG A 139 -8.45 9.05 17.33
CA ARG A 139 -7.33 8.43 16.63
C ARG A 139 -5.99 8.76 17.30
N PHE A 140 -5.78 10.01 17.71
CA PHE A 140 -4.58 10.41 18.43
C PHE A 140 -4.43 9.65 19.74
N ILE A 141 -5.51 9.52 20.52
CA ILE A 141 -5.52 8.78 21.78
C ILE A 141 -5.25 7.30 21.55
N TRP A 142 -5.87 6.70 20.55
CA TRP A 142 -5.70 5.28 20.20
C TRP A 142 -4.26 4.97 19.83
N VAL A 143 -3.66 5.78 18.94
CA VAL A 143 -2.26 5.62 18.54
C VAL A 143 -1.30 5.92 19.70
N PHE A 144 -1.58 6.96 20.49
CA PHE A 144 -0.76 7.30 21.64
C PHE A 144 -0.73 6.15 22.64
N ILE A 145 -1.88 5.55 22.97
CA ILE A 145 -1.99 4.41 23.89
C ILE A 145 -1.27 3.18 23.32
N LEU A 146 -1.52 2.83 22.06
CA LEU A 146 -0.94 1.64 21.42
C LEU A 146 0.49 1.82 20.91
N PHE A 147 1.14 2.96 21.19
CA PHE A 147 2.50 3.25 20.76
C PHE A 147 3.49 2.11 21.03
N LYS A 148 3.40 1.46 22.21
CA LYS A 148 4.30 0.36 22.58
C LYS A 148 4.17 -0.85 21.65
N GLN A 149 2.99 -1.10 21.08
CA GLN A 149 2.76 -2.22 20.17
C GLN A 149 3.07 -1.88 18.71
N PHE A 150 2.92 -0.61 18.32
CA PHE A 150 3.21 -0.14 16.97
C PHE A 150 4.68 0.19 16.73
N TYR A 151 5.38 0.70 17.76
CA TYR A 151 6.78 1.10 17.62
C TYR A 151 7.76 -0.05 17.84
N TYR A 152 7.42 -1.06 18.66
CA TYR A 152 8.36 -2.12 19.00
C TYR A 152 8.63 -3.02 17.77
N PRO A 153 9.82 -2.97 17.16
CA PRO A 153 10.10 -3.78 16.00
C PRO A 153 10.24 -5.23 16.48
N ASN A 154 9.30 -6.08 16.09
CA ASN A 154 9.33 -7.52 16.41
C ASN A 154 10.39 -8.28 15.57
N ASN A 155 11.20 -7.56 14.78
CA ASN A 155 12.25 -8.13 13.96
C ASN A 155 13.57 -8.18 14.73
N ILE A 156 14.03 -9.42 14.98
CA ILE A 156 15.32 -9.78 15.56
C ILE A 156 16.49 -9.09 14.82
N GLN A 157 16.29 -8.71 13.56
CA GLN A 157 17.28 -8.03 12.72
C GLN A 157 17.62 -6.60 13.19
N SER A 158 16.73 -5.93 13.94
CA SER A 158 17.03 -4.63 14.55
C SER A 158 18.00 -4.71 15.73
N TYR A 159 18.23 -5.91 16.29
CA TYR A 159 19.20 -6.13 17.37
C TYR A 159 20.64 -6.31 16.86
N LEU A 160 20.81 -6.54 15.55
CA LEU A 160 22.13 -6.79 14.92
C LEU A 160 22.74 -5.55 14.26
N ASN A 161 21.96 -4.47 14.10
CA ASN A 161 22.45 -3.21 13.56
C ASN A 161 22.83 -2.26 14.71
N ASP A 162 24.11 -1.92 14.80
CA ASP A 162 24.70 -1.03 15.82
C ASP A 162 24.24 0.44 15.71
N ASN A 163 23.52 0.77 14.62
CA ASN A 163 22.85 2.05 14.44
C ASN A 163 21.49 2.03 15.16
N GLN A 164 21.51 2.16 16.48
CA GLN A 164 20.30 2.39 17.28
C GLN A 164 19.65 3.71 16.87
N GLU A 165 18.65 3.65 15.99
CA GLU A 165 17.73 4.77 15.80
C GLU A 165 17.01 5.01 17.13
N THR A 166 17.33 6.13 17.80
CA THR A 166 16.65 6.50 19.04
C THR A 166 15.15 6.61 18.79
N PRO A 167 14.30 6.04 19.66
CA PRO A 167 12.86 6.11 19.46
C PRO A 167 12.38 7.56 19.33
N PRO A 168 11.64 7.91 18.25
CA PRO A 168 11.05 9.23 18.14
C PRO A 168 10.12 9.46 19.33
N LYS A 169 10.03 10.72 19.77
CA LYS A 169 9.15 11.10 20.89
C LYS A 169 7.73 10.58 20.62
N ARG A 170 7.16 9.84 21.59
CA ARG A 170 5.83 9.20 21.50
C ARG A 170 4.74 10.13 20.95
N VAL A 171 4.75 11.39 21.38
CA VAL A 171 3.79 12.42 20.95
C VAL A 171 3.96 12.78 19.48
N HIS A 172 5.21 12.91 19.00
CA HIS A 172 5.50 13.25 17.61
C HIS A 172 5.13 12.11 16.67
N TYR A 173 5.46 10.87 17.04
CA TYR A 173 5.03 9.68 16.28
C TYR A 173 3.49 9.57 16.22
N ALA A 174 2.82 9.72 17.36
CA ALA A 174 1.36 9.66 17.41
C ALA A 174 0.72 10.77 16.55
N PHE A 175 1.30 11.97 16.55
CA PHE A 175 0.85 13.07 15.71
C PHE A 175 1.01 12.77 14.22
N ILE A 176 2.19 12.31 13.77
CA ILE A 176 2.42 11.92 12.37
C ILE A 176 1.44 10.82 11.94
N MET A 177 1.32 9.75 12.73
CA MET A 177 0.48 8.60 12.40
C MET A 177 -1.01 8.95 12.39
N THR A 178 -1.44 9.90 13.21
CA THR A 178 -2.82 10.43 13.19
C THR A 178 -3.09 11.20 11.91
N MET A 179 -2.13 11.98 11.43
CA MET A 179 -2.26 12.81 10.23
C MET A 179 -2.08 12.00 8.93
N CYS A 180 -1.34 10.90 8.97
CA CYS A 180 -0.97 10.11 7.78
C CYS A 180 -2.13 9.30 7.14
N GLY A 181 -3.27 9.13 7.81
CA GLY A 181 -4.36 8.31 7.24
C GLY A 181 -5.38 9.15 6.52
N ILE A 182 -5.19 9.28 5.22
CA ILE A 182 -6.17 9.86 4.29
C ILE A 182 -7.40 8.96 4.26
N HIS A 183 -8.54 9.45 4.76
CA HIS A 183 -9.82 8.77 4.62
C HIS A 183 -10.61 9.46 3.51
N GLY A 184 -11.13 8.68 2.57
CA GLY A 184 -11.93 9.27 1.48
C GLY A 184 -12.84 8.28 0.82
N THR A 185 -12.25 7.33 0.10
CA THR A 185 -12.99 6.48 -0.82
C THR A 185 -13.98 5.56 -0.11
N ILE A 186 -13.53 4.85 0.93
CA ILE A 186 -14.38 3.90 1.69
C ILE A 186 -15.54 4.61 2.39
N SER A 187 -15.27 5.76 3.03
CA SER A 187 -16.30 6.54 3.74
C SER A 187 -17.36 7.05 2.77
N LEU A 188 -16.93 7.60 1.62
CA LEU A 188 -17.84 8.08 0.59
C LEU A 188 -18.68 6.94 0.00
N SER A 189 -18.07 5.78 -0.26
CA SER A 189 -18.80 4.60 -0.74
C SER A 189 -19.89 4.19 0.25
N MET A 190 -19.60 4.14 1.55
CA MET A 190 -20.61 3.83 2.57
C MET A 190 -21.72 4.87 2.63
N ALA A 191 -21.39 6.16 2.52
CA ALA A 191 -22.38 7.22 2.51
C ALA A 191 -23.30 7.14 1.28
N LEU A 192 -22.76 6.74 0.12
CA LEU A 192 -23.52 6.56 -1.12
C LEU A 192 -24.44 5.33 -1.10
N THR A 193 -24.09 4.30 -0.34
CA THR A 193 -24.92 3.10 -0.15
C THR A 193 -26.20 3.40 0.65
N LEU A 194 -26.30 4.56 1.32
CA LEU A 194 -27.51 4.91 2.08
C LEU A 194 -28.75 4.94 1.16
N PRO A 195 -29.79 4.13 1.47
CA PRO A 195 -30.99 4.06 0.66
C PRO A 195 -31.74 5.39 0.69
N THR A 196 -32.39 5.73 -0.43
CA THR A 196 -33.27 6.93 -0.52
C THR A 196 -34.64 6.71 0.11
N LEU A 197 -35.02 5.45 0.31
CA LEU A 197 -36.32 5.01 0.82
C LEU A 197 -36.10 4.12 2.04
N LEU A 198 -36.77 4.43 3.14
CA LEU A 198 -36.85 3.53 4.30
C LEU A 198 -37.79 2.35 4.00
N ALA A 199 -37.74 1.30 4.83
CA ALA A 199 -38.53 0.08 4.68
C ALA A 199 -40.06 0.30 4.57
N GLN A 200 -40.56 1.49 4.92
CA GLN A 200 -41.97 1.92 4.81
C GLN A 200 -42.25 2.89 3.65
N GLN A 201 -41.39 2.97 2.63
CA GLN A 201 -41.49 3.91 1.49
C GLN A 201 -41.45 5.40 1.87
N GLN A 202 -41.07 5.72 3.12
CA GLN A 202 -40.82 7.10 3.53
C GLN A 202 -39.49 7.59 2.94
N THR A 203 -39.48 8.82 2.43
CA THR A 203 -38.27 9.47 1.91
C THR A 203 -37.29 9.72 3.06
N PHE A 204 -36.04 9.31 2.89
CA PHE A 204 -35.01 9.53 3.89
C PHE A 204 -34.53 10.99 3.85
N THR A 205 -35.15 11.86 4.65
CA THR A 205 -34.92 13.32 4.65
C THR A 205 -33.45 13.68 4.96
N TYR A 206 -32.82 12.98 5.89
CA TYR A 206 -31.45 13.28 6.37
C TYR A 206 -30.32 12.74 5.49
N LYS A 207 -30.64 12.12 4.33
CA LYS A 207 -29.61 11.57 3.44
C LYS A 207 -28.61 12.64 2.99
N ASN A 208 -29.13 13.80 2.60
CA ASN A 208 -28.31 14.88 2.07
C ASN A 208 -27.42 15.48 3.17
N ASP A 209 -27.91 15.59 4.39
CA ASP A 209 -27.13 16.06 5.53
C ASP A 209 -25.99 15.10 5.88
N LEU A 210 -26.25 13.79 5.85
CA LEU A 210 -25.21 12.77 6.04
C LEU A 210 -24.18 12.76 4.90
N LEU A 211 -24.62 12.92 3.65
CA LEU A 211 -23.73 13.06 2.50
C LEU A 211 -22.88 14.33 2.60
N PHE A 212 -23.45 15.43 3.10
CA PHE A 212 -22.73 16.67 3.37
C PHE A 212 -21.64 16.46 4.41
N ILE A 213 -22.01 15.92 5.58
CA ILE A 213 -21.06 15.64 6.68
C ILE A 213 -19.95 14.70 6.20
N ALA A 214 -20.31 13.61 5.51
CA ALA A 214 -19.34 12.63 5.01
C ALA A 214 -18.38 13.25 3.97
N SER A 215 -18.90 13.97 2.99
CA SER A 215 -18.09 14.58 1.94
C SER A 215 -17.19 15.71 2.46
N LEU A 216 -17.71 16.57 3.34
CA LEU A 216 -16.94 17.64 3.96
C LEU A 216 -15.88 17.08 4.92
N MET A 217 -16.18 16.02 5.68
CA MET A 217 -15.19 15.31 6.50
C MET A 217 -14.05 14.73 5.65
N VAL A 218 -14.36 14.15 4.48
CA VAL A 218 -13.34 13.63 3.55
C VAL A 218 -12.45 14.77 3.03
N ILE A 219 -13.03 15.92 2.65
CA ILE A 219 -12.26 17.09 2.21
C ILE A 219 -11.34 17.58 3.32
N ILE A 220 -11.85 17.76 4.54
CA ILE A 220 -11.04 18.16 5.70
C ILE A 220 -9.89 17.15 5.90
N SER A 221 -10.17 15.85 5.80
CA SER A 221 -9.15 14.82 5.99
C SER A 221 -8.04 14.87 4.93
N LEU A 222 -8.39 15.12 3.68
CA LEU A 222 -7.43 15.22 2.57
C LEU A 222 -6.55 16.46 2.71
N VAL A 223 -7.17 17.62 3.00
CA VAL A 223 -6.47 18.90 3.15
C VAL A 223 -5.51 18.84 4.35
N MET A 224 -5.98 18.31 5.48
CA MET A 224 -5.13 18.14 6.66
C MET A 224 -3.94 17.23 6.35
N ALA A 225 -4.15 16.06 5.74
CA ALA A 225 -3.04 15.18 5.40
C ALA A 225 -2.04 15.87 4.45
N GLN A 226 -2.50 16.55 3.40
CA GLN A 226 -1.63 17.14 2.39
C GLN A 226 -0.80 18.32 2.91
N ILE A 227 -1.34 19.12 3.84
CA ILE A 227 -0.65 20.29 4.40
C ILE A 227 0.24 19.90 5.59
N VAL A 228 -0.27 19.02 6.46
CA VAL A 228 0.35 18.74 7.75
C VAL A 228 1.52 17.77 7.62
N LEU A 229 1.45 16.77 6.71
CA LEU A 229 2.55 15.82 6.50
C LEU A 229 3.87 16.47 6.05
N PRO A 230 3.90 17.31 4.99
CA PRO A 230 5.14 17.93 4.54
C PRO A 230 5.72 18.93 5.56
N LEU A 231 4.88 19.46 6.46
CA LEU A 231 5.32 20.38 7.51
C LEU A 231 6.02 19.65 8.67
N ILE A 232 5.54 18.46 9.04
CA ILE A 232 6.06 17.71 10.21
C ILE A 232 7.22 16.80 9.82
N THR A 233 7.16 16.22 8.62
CA THR A 233 8.17 15.25 8.20
C THR A 233 9.39 16.03 7.73
N PRO A 234 10.58 15.85 8.35
CA PRO A 234 11.79 16.41 7.79
C PRO A 234 11.92 15.88 6.36
N SER A 235 12.27 16.76 5.40
CA SER A 235 12.62 16.32 4.06
C SER A 235 13.54 15.13 4.20
N GLU A 236 13.17 13.98 3.60
CA GLU A 236 14.10 12.87 3.54
C GLU A 236 15.39 13.46 3.02
N GLN A 237 16.44 13.43 3.86
CA GLN A 237 17.77 13.37 3.31
C GLN A 237 17.68 12.14 2.46
N ARG A 238 17.57 12.34 1.13
CA ARG A 238 17.88 11.34 0.16
C ARG A 238 19.24 10.89 0.67
N LYS A 239 19.28 9.75 1.38
CA LYS A 239 20.53 9.02 1.52
C LYS A 239 20.96 9.06 0.08
N ALA A 240 22.12 9.64 -0.17
CA ALA A 240 22.85 9.21 -1.33
C ALA A 240 22.91 7.69 -1.09
N SER A 241 21.91 6.97 -1.60
CA SER A 241 22.19 5.89 -2.48
C SER A 241 23.28 6.50 -3.32
N THR A 242 24.51 6.28 -2.89
CA THR A 242 25.55 5.87 -3.79
C THR A 242 24.89 4.71 -4.53
N SER A 243 23.98 5.04 -5.45
CA SER A 243 23.44 4.18 -6.47
C SER A 243 24.65 4.05 -7.36
N MET A 244 25.61 3.27 -6.86
CA MET A 244 26.61 2.67 -7.70
C MET A 244 25.78 2.08 -8.82
N SER A 245 25.99 2.58 -10.04
CA SER A 245 25.52 1.91 -11.24
C SER A 245 25.77 0.42 -11.06
N TYR A 246 24.92 -0.45 -11.61
CA TYR A 246 25.09 -1.90 -11.51
C TYR A 246 26.55 -2.33 -11.74
N VAL A 247 27.23 -1.66 -12.69
CA VAL A 247 28.65 -1.82 -12.98
C VAL A 247 29.55 -1.47 -11.79
N ALA A 248 29.36 -0.31 -11.17
CA ALA A 248 30.15 0.13 -10.02
C ALA A 248 29.90 -0.73 -8.76
N ALA A 249 28.69 -1.24 -8.56
CA ALA A 249 28.39 -2.17 -7.47
C ALA A 249 29.09 -3.52 -7.70
N LYS A 250 29.07 -4.00 -8.95
CA LYS A 250 29.76 -5.23 -9.35
C LYS A 250 31.28 -5.11 -9.20
N VAL A 251 31.86 -3.96 -9.59
CA VAL A 251 33.29 -3.64 -9.39
C VAL A 251 33.67 -3.75 -7.90
N LEU A 252 32.88 -3.16 -7.00
CA LEU A 252 33.16 -3.21 -5.56
C LEU A 252 33.10 -4.66 -5.02
N ILE A 253 32.09 -5.43 -5.42
CA ILE A 253 31.95 -6.85 -5.03
C ILE A 253 33.18 -7.63 -5.48
N VAL A 254 33.56 -7.52 -6.76
CA VAL A 254 34.71 -8.23 -7.32
C VAL A 254 36.01 -7.83 -6.62
N GLN A 255 36.22 -6.54 -6.33
CA GLN A 255 37.39 -6.07 -5.58
C GLN A 255 37.46 -6.67 -4.17
N ASN A 256 36.32 -6.74 -3.46
CA ASN A 256 36.27 -7.35 -2.13
C ASN A 256 36.50 -8.86 -2.18
N VAL A 257 36.01 -9.55 -3.21
CA VAL A 257 36.26 -10.98 -3.43
C VAL A 257 37.75 -11.24 -3.68
N ILE A 258 38.40 -10.45 -4.55
CA ILE A 258 39.86 -10.54 -4.78
C ILE A 258 40.63 -10.28 -3.48
N LYS A 259 40.25 -9.26 -2.72
CA LYS A 259 40.89 -8.93 -1.44
C LYS A 259 40.75 -10.08 -0.44
N HIS A 260 39.57 -10.67 -0.34
CA HIS A 260 39.30 -11.82 0.54
C HIS A 260 40.14 -13.04 0.14
N PHE A 261 40.17 -13.39 -1.16
CA PHE A 261 40.98 -14.52 -1.64
C PHE A 261 42.48 -14.26 -1.53
N LYS A 262 42.96 -13.02 -1.67
CA LYS A 262 44.37 -12.67 -1.42
C LYS A 262 44.77 -12.84 0.04
N VAL A 263 43.88 -12.53 0.99
CA VAL A 263 44.12 -12.77 2.42
C VAL A 263 44.13 -14.28 2.69
N LYS A 264 43.12 -15.00 2.19
CA LYS A 264 43.01 -16.45 2.37
C LYS A 264 44.15 -17.24 1.72
N SER A 265 44.65 -16.78 0.58
CA SER A 265 45.85 -17.32 -0.10
C SER A 265 47.12 -17.23 0.75
N LYS A 266 47.21 -16.23 1.65
CA LYS A 266 48.32 -16.11 2.59
C LYS A 266 48.16 -16.97 3.84
N GLU A 267 46.93 -17.34 4.20
CA GLU A 267 46.61 -18.14 5.38
C GLU A 267 46.62 -19.65 5.08
N ASP A 268 46.31 -20.04 3.84
CA ASP A 268 46.22 -21.43 3.40
C ASP A 268 46.88 -21.63 2.03
N GLU A 269 48.14 -22.09 2.04
CA GLU A 269 48.93 -22.41 0.84
C GLU A 269 48.54 -23.75 0.19
N SER A 270 47.66 -24.54 0.81
CA SER A 270 47.28 -25.86 0.29
C SER A 270 46.36 -25.79 -0.94
N ILE A 271 45.71 -24.63 -1.15
CA ILE A 271 44.77 -24.39 -2.23
C ILE A 271 45.30 -23.28 -3.15
N ASN A 272 45.35 -23.54 -4.45
CA ASN A 272 45.78 -22.55 -5.43
C ASN A 272 44.68 -21.51 -5.68
N TYR A 273 44.66 -20.46 -4.88
CA TYR A 273 43.76 -19.32 -5.06
C TYR A 273 44.19 -18.37 -6.19
N ASN A 274 45.40 -18.52 -6.74
CA ASN A 274 45.93 -17.58 -7.74
C ASN A 274 45.17 -17.66 -9.07
N THR A 275 44.70 -18.83 -9.47
CA THR A 275 43.86 -18.99 -10.67
C THR A 275 42.55 -18.24 -10.52
N VAL A 276 41.87 -18.39 -9.38
CA VAL A 276 40.60 -17.72 -9.08
C VAL A 276 40.79 -16.19 -8.97
N ILE A 277 41.89 -15.75 -8.37
CA ILE A 277 42.24 -14.32 -8.29
C ILE A 277 42.49 -13.74 -9.69
N SER A 278 43.11 -14.49 -10.59
CA SER A 278 43.34 -14.08 -11.99
C SER A 278 42.01 -13.87 -12.72
N ASP A 279 41.11 -14.86 -12.66
CA ASP A 279 39.80 -14.79 -13.34
C ASP A 279 38.97 -13.59 -12.87
N TYR A 280 38.90 -13.36 -11.55
CA TYR A 280 38.20 -12.19 -11.02
C TYR A 280 38.92 -10.87 -11.34
N SER A 281 40.24 -10.87 -11.48
CA SER A 281 40.98 -9.68 -11.89
C SER A 281 40.72 -9.31 -13.35
N ASP A 282 40.58 -10.29 -14.24
CA ASP A 282 40.21 -10.07 -15.64
C ASP A 282 38.76 -9.55 -15.76
N GLU A 283 37.84 -10.12 -14.97
CA GLU A 283 36.47 -9.61 -14.87
C GLU A 283 36.44 -8.17 -14.35
N LEU A 284 37.28 -7.83 -13.37
CA LEU A 284 37.40 -6.46 -12.84
C LEU A 284 37.87 -5.48 -13.93
N PHE A 285 38.89 -5.84 -14.71
CA PHE A 285 39.40 -5.00 -15.80
C PHE A 285 38.32 -4.74 -16.86
N PHE A 286 37.57 -5.76 -17.24
CA PHE A 286 36.45 -5.64 -18.17
C PHE A 286 35.37 -4.67 -17.64
N LEU A 287 34.98 -4.80 -16.38
CA LEU A 287 33.96 -3.93 -15.77
C LEU A 287 34.41 -2.48 -15.62
N LEU A 288 35.70 -2.23 -15.34
CA LEU A 288 36.26 -0.88 -15.30
C LEU A 288 36.25 -0.22 -16.67
N GLN A 289 36.58 -0.96 -17.73
CA GLN A 289 36.55 -0.46 -19.10
C GLN A 289 35.13 -0.11 -19.55
N MET A 290 34.15 -0.95 -19.20
CA MET A 290 32.73 -0.69 -19.48
C MET A 290 32.21 0.54 -18.71
N SER A 291 32.63 0.72 -17.45
CA SER A 291 32.27 1.90 -16.65
C SER A 291 32.84 3.21 -17.19
N THR A 292 34.01 3.18 -17.86
CA THR A 292 34.60 4.38 -18.47
C THR A 292 33.92 4.77 -19.79
N ALA A 293 33.27 3.83 -20.48
CA ALA A 293 32.57 4.08 -21.73
C ALA A 293 31.19 4.73 -21.52
N ASP A 294 30.50 4.45 -20.41
CA ASP A 294 29.19 5.02 -20.07
C ASP A 294 29.24 6.47 -19.52
N ASN A 295 30.43 6.96 -19.14
CA ASN A 295 30.62 8.29 -18.53
C ASN A 295 31.11 9.37 -19.51
N ASN A 296 31.31 9.04 -20.80
CA ASN A 296 31.66 9.96 -21.89
C ASN A 296 30.49 10.10 -22.87
#